data_AF-A0A849XP07-F1
#
_entry.id   AF-A0A849XP07-F1
#
_cell.length_a   1.000
_cell.length_b   1.000
_cell.length_c   1.000
_cell.angle_alpha   90.00
_cell.angle_beta   90.00
_cell.angle_gamma   90.00
#
_symmetry.space_group_name_H-M   'P 1'
#
loop_
_entity.id
_entity.type
_entity.pdbx_description
1 polymer ?
#
loop_
_entity_poly.entity_id
_entity_poly.type
_entity_poly.pdbx_seq_one_letter_code
_entity_poly.pdbx_strand_id
1 'polypeptide(L)' 'MWVRMRSGKNMPVDMALHNYKKDSTGKEKIVTPDGEVVTGRILVGERGDGAGYISHFASCKKYRR' A
#
# COMPACT_ATOMS: atom_id res chain seq x y z
N MET A 1 5.32 9.52 -4.66
CA MET A 1 6.42 9.43 -3.67
C MET A 1 7.17 8.13 -3.87
N TRP A 2 8.38 7.97 -3.31
CA TRP A 2 9.13 6.71 -3.34
C TRP A 2 9.30 6.16 -1.93
N VAL A 3 9.02 4.86 -1.74
CA VAL A 3 9.31 4.13 -0.50
C VAL A 3 10.46 3.16 -0.76
N ARG A 4 11.44 3.13 0.14
CA ARG A 4 12.52 2.14 0.10
C ARG A 4 12.00 0.81 0.63
N MET A 5 11.94 -0.20 -0.22
CA MET A 5 11.48 -1.54 0.12
C MET A 5 12.58 -2.29 0.89
N ARG A 6 12.20 -3.27 1.71
CA ARG A 6 13.15 -4.16 2.41
C ARG A 6 14.08 -4.91 1.46
N SER A 7 13.64 -5.16 0.23
CA SER A 7 14.48 -5.73 -0.83
C SER A 7 15.58 -4.79 -1.33
N GLY A 8 15.65 -3.55 -0.85
CA GLY A 8 16.59 -2.54 -1.32
C GLY A 8 16.20 -1.89 -2.65
N LYS A 9 14.96 -2.05 -3.12
CA LYS A 9 14.44 -1.35 -4.31
C LYS A 9 13.57 -0.16 -3.90
N ASN A 10 13.45 0.83 -4.76
CA ASN A 10 12.51 1.93 -4.56
C ASN A 10 11.17 1.59 -5.23
N MET A 11 10.07 1.75 -4.50
CA MET A 11 8.71 1.55 -5.00
C MET A 11 8.02 2.91 -5.17
N PRO A 12 7.49 3.24 -6.36
CA PRO A 12 6.66 4.42 -6.50
C PRO A 12 5.30 4.13 -5.85
N VAL A 13 4.89 5.05 -4.98
CA VAL A 13 3.62 4.99 -4.27
C VAL A 13 2.88 6.32 -4.39
N ASP A 14 1.56 6.25 -4.25
CA ASP A 14 0.74 7.45 -4.14
C ASP A 14 1.03 8.17 -2.81
N MET A 15 0.81 9.48 -2.79
CA MET A 15 1.10 10.30 -1.60
C MET A 15 0.06 10.13 -0.48
N ALA A 16 -1.12 9.60 -0.81
CA ALA A 16 -2.18 9.39 0.15
C ALA A 16 -1.82 8.23 1.09
N LEU A 17 -1.83 8.51 2.40
CA LEU A 17 -1.68 7.50 3.43
C LEU A 17 -3.06 6.95 3.80
N HIS A 18 -3.17 5.63 3.84
CA HIS A 18 -4.40 4.92 4.12
C HIS A 18 -4.24 4.00 5.33
N ASN A 19 -5.22 4.02 6.23
CA ASN A 19 -5.34 2.99 7.25
C ASN A 19 -5.69 1.67 6.57
N TYR A 20 -5.15 0.56 7.08
CA TYR A 20 -5.45 -0.77 6.56
C TYR A 20 -5.66 -1.76 7.69
N LYS A 21 -6.40 -2.83 7.37
CA LYS A 21 -6.48 -4.03 8.19
C LYS A 21 -5.81 -5.18 7.46
N LYS A 22 -4.95 -5.93 8.15
CA LYS A 22 -4.31 -7.14 7.61
C LYS A 22 -5.40 -8.17 7.36
N ASP A 23 -5.42 -8.69 6.15
CA ASP A 23 -6.36 -9.72 5.72
C ASP A 23 -5.66 -10.53 4.64
N SER A 24 -5.38 -11.80 4.92
CA SER A 24 -4.72 -12.70 3.96
C SER A 24 -5.56 -12.94 2.71
N THR A 25 -6.87 -12.70 2.78
CA THR A 25 -7.81 -12.76 1.67
C THR A 25 -8.11 -11.40 1.04
N GLY A 26 -7.47 -10.33 1.56
CA GLY A 26 -7.62 -8.96 1.09
C GLY A 26 -7.16 -8.78 -0.36
N LYS A 27 -7.83 -7.89 -1.09
CA LYS A 27 -7.52 -7.63 -2.51
C LYS A 27 -6.37 -6.65 -2.65
N GLU A 28 -6.14 -5.82 -1.65
CA GLU A 28 -5.19 -4.73 -1.70
C GLU A 28 -3.80 -5.17 -1.25
N LYS A 29 -2.79 -4.72 -1.98
CA LYS A 29 -1.38 -4.79 -1.59
C LYS A 29 -0.97 -3.41 -1.10
N ILE A 30 -0.85 -3.26 0.21
CA ILE A 30 -0.46 -2.00 0.86
C ILE A 30 1.05 -2.00 1.07
N VAL A 31 1.71 -0.92 0.65
CA VAL A 31 3.14 -0.69 0.88
C VAL A 31 3.30 0.13 2.16
N THR A 32 3.93 -0.43 3.19
CA THR A 32 4.13 0.27 4.46
C THR A 32 5.32 1.24 4.39
N PRO A 33 5.41 2.24 5.28
CA PRO A 33 6.55 3.17 5.30
C PRO A 33 7.92 2.52 5.54
N ASP A 34 7.97 1.39 6.26
CA ASP A 34 9.18 0.59 6.48
C ASP A 34 9.54 -0.33 5.29
N GLY A 35 8.77 -0.24 4.21
CA GLY A 35 9.08 -0.96 3.00
C GLY A 35 8.69 -2.43 3.03
N GLU A 36 7.64 -2.80 3.77
CA GLU A 36 6.96 -4.09 3.62
C GLU A 36 5.76 -3.97 2.67
N VAL A 37 5.34 -5.12 2.12
CA VAL A 37 4.09 -5.23 1.38
C VAL A 37 3.15 -6.12 2.17
N VAL A 38 2.02 -5.56 2.57
CA VAL A 38 1.00 -6.22 3.36
C VAL A 38 -0.22 -6.48 2.49
N THR A 39 -0.82 -7.67 2.66
CA THR A 39 -2.12 -7.98 2.05
C THR A 39 -3.21 -7.62 3.04
N GLY A 40 -4.22 -6.89 2.58
CA GLY A 40 -5.25 -6.38 3.47
C GLY A 40 -6.36 -5.66 2.75
N ARG A 41 -7.10 -4.87 3.51
CA ARG A 41 -8.14 -3.95 3.01
C ARG A 41 -7.86 -2.53 3.49
N ILE A 42 -8.13 -1.56 2.62
CA ILE A 42 -8.09 -0.14 3.00
C ILE A 42 -9.34 0.21 3.80
N LEU A 43 -9.15 0.95 4.89
CA LEU A 43 -10.22 1.45 5.75
C LEU A 43 -10.39 2.96 5.56
N VAL A 44 -11.64 3.43 5.65
CA VAL A 44 -11.99 4.85 5.56
C VAL A 44 -12.65 5.27 6.88
N GLY A 45 -12.07 6.26 7.55
CA GLY A 45 -12.62 6.79 8.82
C GLY A 45 -12.45 5.89 10.04
N GLU A 46 -11.86 4.70 9.88
CA GLU A 46 -11.64 3.74 10.95
C GLU A 46 -10.16 3.56 11.27
N ARG A 47 -9.88 3.13 12.50
CA ARG A 47 -8.52 2.76 12.93
C ARG A 47 -8.24 1.32 12.49
N GLY A 48 -7.15 1.13 11.74
CA GLY A 48 -6.70 -0.17 11.26
C GLY A 48 -5.56 -0.77 12.10
N ASP A 49 -5.02 -1.88 11.62
CA ASP A 49 -3.81 -2.51 12.17
C ASP A 49 -2.54 -1.68 11.89
N GLY A 50 -2.61 -0.80 10.89
CA GLY A 50 -1.55 0.13 10.54
C GLY A 50 -1.96 1.09 9.44
N ALA A 51 -0.98 1.83 8.93
CA ALA A 51 -1.13 2.74 7.81
C ALA A 51 -0.07 2.50 6.75
N GLY A 52 -0.42 2.72 5.48
CA GLY A 52 0.48 2.54 4.36
C GLY A 52 -0.04 3.18 3.09
N TYR A 53 0.67 2.94 1.99
CA TYR A 53 0.45 3.56 0.70
C TYR A 53 0.00 2.55 -0.34
N ILE A 54 -0.70 3.03 -1.37
CA ILE A 54 -1.02 2.24 -2.55
C ILE A 54 0.12 2.39 -3.56
N SER A 55 0.55 1.27 -4.14
CA SER A 55 1.53 1.29 -5.24
C SER A 55 0.98 2.12 -6.40
N HIS A 56 1.79 3.02 -6.95
CA HIS A 56 1.38 3.84 -8.08
C HIS A 56 1.04 2.98 -9.32
N PHE A 57 1.62 1.79 -9.44
CA PHE A 57 1.28 0.85 -10.51
C PHE A 57 -0.15 0.31 -10.40
N ALA A 58 -0.69 0.20 -9.19
CA ALA A 58 -2.05 -0.27 -8.96
C ALA A 58 -3.10 0.81 -9.19
N SER A 59 -2.77 2.08 -8.93
CA SER A 59 -3.68 3.22 -9.08
C SER A 59 -3.60 3.89 -10.46
N CYS A 60 -2.49 3.75 -11.17
CA CYS A 60 -2.32 4.40 -12.47
C CYS A 60 -3.21 3.76 -13.54
N LYS A 61 -4.14 4.56 -14.08
CA LYS A 61 -5.08 4.15 -15.14
C LYS A 61 -4.40 3.58 -16.39
N LYS A 62 -3.16 4.01 -16.68
CA LYS A 62 -2.37 3.51 -17.82
C LYS A 62 -1.87 2.07 -17.63
N TYR A 63 -1.72 1.62 -16.38
CA TYR A 63 -1.21 0.29 -16.04
C TYR A 63 -2.29 -0.66 -15.53
N ARG A 64 -3.53 -0.17 -15.37
CA ARG A 64 -4.70 -0.99 -15.08
C ARG A 64 -5.02 -1.83 -16.32
N ARG A 65 -4.63 -3.12 -16.29
CA ARG A 65 -5.00 -4.11 -17.32
C ARG A 65 -6.49 -4.42 -17.29
#